data_AF-A0A955EC38-F1
#
_entry.id   AF-A0A955EC38-F1
#
_cell.length_a   1.000
_cell.length_b   1.000
_cell.length_c   1.000
_cell.angle_alpha   90.00
_cell.angle_beta   90.00
_cell.angle_gamma   90.00
#
_symmetry.space_group_name_H-M   'P 1'
#
loop_
_entity.id
_entity.type
_entity.pdbx_description
1 polymer ?
#
loop_
_entity_poly.entity_id
_entity_poly.type
_entity_poly.pdbx_seq_one_letter_code
_entity_poly.pdbx_strand_id
1 'polypeptide(L)'
;DGPESISLDIGFAGGTVAKFLEDLKSVSAYQNIIIKPGAEQYEMPPVTLRSAPLIDVFEAVHTITDGRVGYERSGPVIVCWTMGSRSPNNGSPEPMSTAVWSIERFQPAVRAEDVLSSVEAALAVVGGEPVIRFHEETSLIILRGTSGHIDAVESILRGIEQTQNARERKSRITAEVELTGLDIARQSSQLTLALREHEVATKRLEETRKLMEQGLVSENELLDQELNVHRFAAQVEQARADLHKAEIRYQSMQDQLGNPGN
;
A
#
# COMPACT_ATOMS: atom_id res chain seq x y z
N ASP A 1 9.69 9.93 27.88
CA ASP A 1 8.91 9.71 29.11
C ASP A 1 7.68 10.60 29.09
N GLY A 2 6.62 10.14 28.43
CA GLY A 2 5.34 10.84 28.41
C GLY A 2 4.59 10.60 29.72
N PRO A 3 3.71 11.52 30.16
CA PRO A 3 2.91 11.31 31.36
C PRO A 3 2.21 9.96 31.25
N GLU A 4 2.50 9.13 32.24
CA GLU A 4 2.18 7.71 32.35
C GLU A 4 0.76 7.40 31.89
N SER A 5 0.61 6.28 31.19
CA SER A 5 -0.65 5.68 30.78
C SER A 5 -1.45 5.28 32.02
N ILE A 6 -2.12 6.26 32.65
CA ILE A 6 -3.03 6.01 33.76
C ILE A 6 -4.16 5.13 33.22
N SER A 7 -4.16 3.89 33.69
CA SER A 7 -5.20 2.91 33.44
C SER A 7 -6.32 3.09 34.47
N LEU A 8 -7.56 3.10 34.01
CA LEU A 8 -8.74 3.35 34.84
C LEU A 8 -9.67 2.13 34.85
N ASP A 9 -10.23 1.85 36.02
CA ASP A 9 -11.34 0.93 36.22
C ASP A 9 -12.60 1.74 36.54
N ILE A 10 -13.60 1.69 35.65
CA ILE A 10 -14.86 2.43 35.84
C ILE A 10 -16.05 1.56 35.46
N GLY A 11 -17.03 1.48 36.36
CA GLY A 11 -18.33 0.85 36.13
C GLY A 11 -19.41 1.91 36.05
N PHE A 12 -19.84 2.26 34.85
CA PHE A 12 -20.90 3.23 34.61
C PHE A 12 -22.24 2.52 34.40
N ALA A 13 -23.24 2.84 35.22
CA ALA A 13 -24.56 2.19 35.18
C ALA A 13 -25.47 2.70 34.04
N GLY A 14 -24.97 3.57 33.17
CA GLY A 14 -25.77 4.28 32.17
C GLY A 14 -26.27 5.63 32.70
N GLY A 15 -26.61 6.53 31.77
CA GLY A 15 -27.02 7.89 32.08
C GLY A 15 -26.57 8.86 30.98
N THR A 16 -26.18 10.07 31.36
CA THR A 16 -25.69 11.06 30.39
C THR A 16 -24.15 11.12 30.38
N VAL A 17 -23.58 11.67 29.31
CA VAL A 17 -22.14 11.98 29.22
C VAL A 17 -21.67 12.85 30.40
N ALA A 18 -22.51 13.78 30.88
CA ALA A 18 -22.17 14.59 32.06
C ALA A 18 -21.89 13.72 33.28
N LYS A 19 -22.79 12.77 33.54
CA LYS A 19 -22.70 11.85 34.67
C LYS A 19 -21.51 10.91 34.50
N PHE A 20 -21.29 10.40 33.28
CA PHE A 20 -20.12 9.58 32.98
C PHE A 20 -18.81 10.32 33.27
N LEU A 21 -18.70 11.58 32.88
CA LEU A 21 -17.50 12.39 33.10
C LEU A 21 -17.33 12.82 34.55
N GLU A 22 -18.41 12.94 35.32
CA GLU A 22 -18.37 13.13 36.77
C GLU A 22 -17.83 11.87 37.48
N ASP A 23 -18.34 10.69 37.11
CA ASP A 23 -17.84 9.40 37.61
C ASP A 23 -16.35 9.23 37.23
N LEU A 24 -15.97 9.61 36.00
CA LEU A 24 -14.58 9.59 35.54
C LEU A 24 -13.66 10.52 36.33
N LYS A 25 -14.14 11.71 36.73
CA LYS A 25 -13.39 12.64 37.59
C LYS A 25 -13.19 12.10 39.00
N SER A 26 -14.07 11.23 39.48
CA SER A 26 -13.94 10.61 40.81
C SER A 26 -12.85 9.54 40.88
N VAL A 27 -12.57 8.87 39.76
CA VAL A 27 -11.59 7.77 39.66
C VAL A 27 -10.26 8.18 39.04
N SER A 28 -10.19 9.33 38.36
CA SER A 28 -8.99 9.81 37.68
C SER A 28 -8.41 11.07 38.34
N ALA A 29 -7.09 11.21 38.33
CA ALA A 29 -6.41 12.43 38.79
C ALA A 29 -6.59 13.62 37.82
N TYR A 30 -7.30 13.44 36.70
CA TYR A 30 -7.49 14.46 35.67
C TYR A 30 -8.66 15.38 36.04
N GLN A 31 -8.34 16.58 36.53
CA GLN A 31 -9.35 17.57 36.92
C GLN A 31 -9.81 18.47 35.76
N ASN A 32 -9.06 18.50 34.66
CA ASN A 32 -9.25 19.46 33.58
C ASN A 32 -10.09 18.88 32.41
N ILE A 33 -11.29 18.38 32.70
CA ILE A 33 -12.25 17.96 31.66
C ILE A 33 -13.32 19.04 31.53
N ILE A 34 -13.38 19.66 30.34
CA ILE A 34 -14.35 20.68 29.96
C ILE A 34 -15.41 20.05 29.06
N ILE A 35 -16.69 20.23 29.41
CA ILE A 35 -17.82 19.77 28.60
C ILE A 35 -18.46 20.99 27.96
N LYS A 36 -18.51 21.06 26.63
CA LYS A 36 -19.24 22.12 25.93
C LYS A 36 -20.75 21.90 26.02
N PRO A 37 -21.56 22.98 26.07
CA PRO A 37 -23.02 22.88 26.10
C PRO A 37 -23.58 21.99 24.97
N GLY A 38 -24.56 21.16 25.31
CA GLY A 38 -25.16 20.14 24.46
C GLY A 38 -24.52 18.76 24.58
N ALA A 39 -23.22 18.66 24.89
CA ALA A 39 -22.57 17.35 25.05
C ALA A 39 -23.01 16.64 26.32
N GLU A 40 -23.33 17.40 27.37
CA GLU A 40 -23.74 16.92 28.69
C GLU A 40 -25.04 16.08 28.66
N GLN A 41 -25.87 16.23 27.62
CA GLN A 41 -27.21 15.63 27.56
C GLN A 41 -27.25 14.30 26.80
N TYR A 42 -26.17 13.92 26.11
CA TYR A 42 -26.16 12.69 25.33
C TYR A 42 -26.24 11.47 26.24
N GLU A 43 -27.20 10.59 25.94
CA GLU A 43 -27.37 9.34 26.65
C GLU A 43 -26.25 8.36 26.29
N MET A 44 -25.75 7.69 27.31
CA MET A 44 -24.76 6.63 27.22
C MET A 44 -25.34 5.37 27.88
N PRO A 45 -25.27 4.21 27.19
CA PRO A 45 -25.56 2.93 27.78
C PRO A 45 -24.59 2.61 28.93
N PRO A 46 -24.95 1.64 29.79
CA PRO A 46 -24.03 1.12 30.80
C PRO A 46 -22.73 0.60 30.15
N VAL A 47 -21.60 0.91 30.75
CA VAL A 47 -20.28 0.48 30.28
C VAL A 47 -19.39 0.11 31.47
N THR A 48 -18.57 -0.92 31.30
CA THR A 48 -17.55 -1.29 32.28
C THR A 48 -16.20 -1.30 31.57
N LEU A 49 -15.30 -0.44 32.00
CA LEU A 49 -13.94 -0.35 31.49
C LEU A 49 -12.99 -0.89 32.56
N ARG A 50 -12.01 -1.69 32.13
CA ARG A 50 -11.00 -2.29 33.02
C ARG A 50 -9.62 -1.99 32.49
N SER A 51 -8.76 -1.44 33.34
CA SER A 51 -7.40 -1.01 33.02
C SER A 51 -7.31 -0.19 31.73
N ALA A 52 -8.33 0.60 31.42
CA ALA A 52 -8.42 1.33 30.17
C ALA A 52 -7.59 2.62 30.24
N PRO A 53 -6.66 2.87 29.30
CA PRO A 53 -6.01 4.17 29.16
C PRO A 53 -7.05 5.27 29.01
N LEU A 54 -6.83 6.43 29.63
CA LEU A 54 -7.78 7.55 29.58
C LEU A 54 -8.20 7.93 28.15
N ILE A 55 -7.29 7.85 27.17
CA ILE A 55 -7.60 8.16 25.77
C ILE A 55 -8.62 7.18 25.17
N ASP A 56 -8.46 5.89 25.47
CA ASP A 56 -9.35 4.84 24.97
C ASP A 56 -10.74 4.95 25.60
N VAL A 57 -10.84 5.51 26.81
CA VAL A 57 -12.12 5.84 27.45
C VAL A 57 -12.89 6.86 26.60
N PHE A 58 -12.24 7.91 26.10
CA PHE A 58 -12.89 8.92 25.28
C PHE A 58 -13.19 8.43 23.86
N GLU A 59 -12.35 7.56 23.28
CA GLU A 59 -12.66 6.84 22.04
C GLU A 59 -13.91 5.94 22.19
N ALA A 60 -14.05 5.27 23.34
CA ALA A 60 -15.24 4.50 23.64
C ALA A 60 -16.49 5.40 23.74
N VAL A 61 -16.39 6.56 24.39
CA VAL A 61 -17.48 7.56 24.41
C VAL A 61 -17.86 8.01 23.00
N HIS A 62 -16.85 8.30 22.16
CA HIS A 62 -17.09 8.69 20.77
C HIS A 62 -17.83 7.60 20.01
N THR A 63 -17.39 6.35 20.12
CA THR A 63 -18.01 5.20 19.47
C THR A 63 -19.43 4.94 19.96
N ILE A 64 -19.64 4.93 21.27
CA ILE A 64 -20.93 4.63 21.91
C ILE A 64 -22.00 5.68 21.57
N THR A 65 -21.58 6.93 21.36
CA THR A 65 -22.48 8.01 20.97
C THR A 65 -22.70 8.10 19.46
N ASP A 66 -22.32 7.08 18.69
CA ASP A 66 -22.33 7.08 17.22
C ASP A 66 -21.60 8.28 16.62
N GLY A 67 -20.46 8.62 17.23
CA GLY A 67 -19.65 9.76 16.87
C GLY A 67 -20.27 11.11 17.23
N ARG A 68 -21.42 11.17 17.90
CA ARG A 68 -22.10 12.43 18.21
C ARG A 68 -21.39 13.24 19.28
N VAL A 69 -20.51 12.63 20.07
CA VAL A 69 -19.65 13.33 21.02
C VAL A 69 -18.19 13.14 20.60
N GLY A 70 -17.48 14.25 20.36
CA GLY A 70 -16.05 14.28 20.08
C GLY A 70 -15.25 14.80 21.28
N TYR A 71 -13.94 14.63 21.22
CA TYR A 71 -13.03 15.12 22.25
C TYR A 71 -11.68 15.57 21.67
N GLU A 72 -11.04 16.57 22.29
CA GLU A 72 -9.71 17.11 21.93
C GLU A 72 -8.89 17.17 23.19
N ARG A 73 -7.65 16.76 23.08
CA ARG A 73 -6.66 16.99 24.13
C ARG A 73 -5.82 18.20 23.78
N SER A 74 -5.92 19.24 24.59
CA SER A 74 -5.07 20.44 24.53
C SER A 74 -4.22 20.51 25.79
N GLY A 75 -3.03 19.91 25.72
CA GLY A 75 -2.11 19.79 26.86
C GLY A 75 -2.71 19.00 28.02
N PRO A 76 -2.87 19.60 29.23
CA PRO A 76 -3.47 18.94 30.38
C PRO A 76 -5.01 18.96 30.35
N VAL A 77 -5.64 19.60 29.36
CA VAL A 77 -7.09 19.79 29.27
C VAL A 77 -7.68 18.85 28.23
N ILE A 78 -8.81 18.22 28.56
CA ILE A 78 -9.64 17.47 27.60
C ILE A 78 -10.96 18.22 27.43
N VAL A 79 -11.31 18.51 26.19
CA VAL A 79 -12.55 19.22 25.86
C VAL A 79 -13.48 18.25 25.13
N CYS A 80 -14.69 18.04 25.63
CA CYS A 80 -15.74 17.26 24.97
C CYS A 80 -16.75 18.18 24.29
N TRP A 81 -17.19 17.83 23.09
CA TRP A 81 -18.19 18.59 22.31
C TRP A 81 -19.10 17.66 21.52
N THR A 82 -20.16 18.18 20.91
CA THR A 82 -21.04 17.40 20.05
C THR A 82 -20.70 17.60 18.57
N MET A 83 -20.88 16.56 17.75
CA MET A 83 -20.85 16.68 16.29
C MET A 83 -22.14 17.37 15.84
N GLY A 84 -22.03 18.69 15.70
CA GLY A 84 -23.14 19.65 15.55
C GLY A 84 -22.85 20.92 16.35
N SER A 85 -22.21 20.76 17.51
CA SER A 85 -21.50 21.80 18.25
C SER A 85 -19.98 21.69 18.05
N ARG A 86 -19.49 21.46 16.81
CA ARG A 86 -18.18 22.06 16.46
C ARG A 86 -18.32 23.48 16.96
N SER A 87 -17.45 23.85 17.91
CA SER A 87 -17.56 25.09 18.68
C SER A 87 -18.25 26.11 17.79
N PRO A 88 -19.39 26.73 18.18
CA PRO A 88 -19.68 28.01 17.61
C PRO A 88 -18.43 28.82 17.94
N ASN A 89 -17.49 28.84 17.00
CA ASN A 89 -16.45 29.83 16.96
C ASN A 89 -17.28 31.08 17.06
N ASN A 90 -17.02 31.80 18.14
CA ASN A 90 -17.64 33.04 18.48
C ASN A 90 -17.29 34.01 17.34
N GLY A 91 -18.02 33.96 16.21
CA GLY A 91 -17.78 34.68 14.95
C GLY A 91 -16.35 34.68 14.39
N SER A 92 -15.43 33.91 14.96
CA SER A 92 -14.00 34.07 14.68
C SER A 92 -13.66 33.17 13.49
N PRO A 93 -13.27 33.76 12.35
CA PRO A 93 -12.87 32.98 11.18
C PRO A 93 -11.77 32.01 11.60
N GLU A 94 -11.86 30.74 11.17
CA GLU A 94 -10.79 29.77 11.39
C GLU A 94 -9.47 30.37 10.91
N PRO A 95 -8.38 30.22 11.67
CA PRO A 95 -7.10 30.80 11.29
C PRO A 95 -6.68 30.25 9.92
N MET A 96 -6.49 31.15 8.96
CA MET A 96 -5.96 30.80 7.65
C MET A 96 -4.49 30.44 7.80
N SER A 97 -4.11 29.24 7.39
CA SER A 97 -2.74 28.78 7.27
C SER A 97 -2.35 28.70 5.79
N THR A 98 -1.04 28.62 5.53
CA THR A 98 -0.50 28.45 4.17
C THR A 98 0.26 27.14 4.10
N ALA A 99 -0.02 26.36 3.06
CA ALA A 99 0.67 25.12 2.75
C ALA A 99 1.21 25.17 1.31
N VAL A 100 2.32 24.48 1.10
CA VAL A 100 3.00 24.42 -0.19
C VAL A 100 3.31 22.96 -0.50
N TRP A 101 2.93 22.50 -1.70
CA TRP A 101 3.25 21.17 -2.19
C TRP A 101 3.93 21.25 -3.55
N SER A 102 4.95 20.41 -3.76
CA SER A 102 5.47 20.13 -5.10
C SER A 102 4.66 19.03 -5.77
N ILE A 103 4.23 19.29 -7.00
CA ILE A 103 3.55 18.30 -7.86
C ILE A 103 4.48 17.70 -8.92
N GLU A 104 5.77 18.08 -8.92
CA GLU A 104 6.77 17.55 -9.85
C GLU A 104 6.87 16.02 -9.76
N ARG A 105 6.74 15.47 -8.55
CA ARG A 105 6.73 14.02 -8.32
C ARG A 105 5.63 13.25 -9.05
N PHE A 106 4.58 13.94 -9.52
CA PHE A 106 3.50 13.33 -10.28
C PHE A 106 3.75 13.33 -11.80
N GLN A 107 4.79 14.03 -12.26
CA GLN A 107 5.13 14.14 -13.67
C GLN A 107 6.15 13.07 -14.08
N PRO A 108 6.11 12.58 -15.34
CA PRO A 108 5.19 12.97 -16.41
C PRO A 108 3.84 12.23 -16.39
N ALA A 109 3.60 11.37 -15.40
CA ALA A 109 2.46 10.45 -15.40
C ALA A 109 1.09 11.13 -15.28
N VAL A 110 1.01 12.28 -14.61
CA VAL A 110 -0.20 13.10 -14.48
C VAL A 110 0.14 14.55 -14.81
N ARG A 111 -0.70 15.19 -15.63
CA ARG A 111 -0.50 16.58 -16.04
C ARG A 111 -0.88 17.52 -14.92
N ALA A 112 -0.22 18.67 -14.84
CA ALA A 112 -0.45 19.66 -13.79
C ALA A 112 -1.92 20.12 -13.74
N GLU A 113 -2.56 20.27 -14.90
CA GLU A 113 -3.96 20.70 -15.02
C GLU A 113 -4.93 19.70 -14.38
N ASP A 114 -4.65 18.40 -14.50
CA ASP A 114 -5.49 17.34 -13.93
C ASP A 114 -5.37 17.32 -12.39
N VAL A 115 -4.17 17.60 -11.85
CA VAL A 115 -3.96 17.77 -10.41
C VAL A 115 -4.70 19.00 -9.90
N LEU A 116 -4.55 20.15 -10.56
CA LEU A 116 -5.20 21.40 -10.17
C LEU A 116 -6.72 21.27 -10.22
N SER A 117 -7.28 20.69 -11.28
CA SER A 117 -8.72 20.47 -11.40
C SER A 117 -9.26 19.57 -10.28
N SER A 118 -8.50 18.54 -9.88
CA SER A 118 -8.87 17.66 -8.76
C SER A 118 -8.81 18.38 -7.40
N VAL A 119 -7.81 19.23 -7.21
CA VAL A 119 -7.68 20.08 -6.01
C VAL A 119 -8.80 21.11 -5.93
N GLU A 120 -9.12 21.80 -7.02
CA GLU A 120 -10.23 22.76 -7.09
C GLU A 120 -11.58 22.09 -6.79
N ALA A 121 -11.81 20.90 -7.33
CA ALA A 121 -13.01 20.11 -7.04
C ALA A 121 -13.11 19.75 -5.55
N ALA A 122 -12.01 19.34 -4.92
CA ALA A 122 -12.00 19.03 -3.49
C ALA A 122 -12.25 20.27 -2.62
N LEU A 123 -11.66 21.42 -2.97
CA LEU A 123 -11.89 22.69 -2.26
C LEU A 123 -13.35 23.15 -2.39
N ALA A 124 -13.98 22.97 -3.55
CA ALA A 124 -15.39 23.31 -3.75
C ALA A 124 -16.34 22.51 -2.84
N VAL A 125 -15.97 21.28 -2.47
CA VAL A 125 -16.75 20.43 -1.55
C VAL A 125 -16.63 20.91 -0.09
N VAL A 126 -15.45 21.39 0.32
CA VAL A 126 -15.23 21.91 1.69
C VAL A 126 -15.95 23.25 1.89
N GLY A 127 -16.10 24.05 0.82
CA GLY A 127 -16.70 25.38 0.87
C GLY A 127 -15.71 26.47 1.29
N GLY A 128 -16.19 27.70 1.54
CA GLY A 128 -15.32 28.83 1.92
C GLY A 128 -14.57 29.47 0.74
N GLU A 129 -13.64 30.38 1.06
CA GLU A 129 -12.85 31.14 0.07
C GLU A 129 -11.34 30.85 0.19
N PRO A 130 -10.86 29.63 -0.16
CA PRO A 130 -9.44 29.35 -0.22
C PRO A 130 -8.77 30.13 -1.37
N VAL A 131 -7.51 30.52 -1.18
CA VAL A 131 -6.67 31.10 -2.24
C VAL A 131 -5.67 30.05 -2.68
N ILE A 132 -5.83 29.56 -3.91
CA ILE A 132 -4.88 28.66 -4.56
C ILE A 132 -4.06 29.42 -5.62
N ARG A 133 -2.75 29.19 -5.64
CA ARG A 133 -1.84 29.67 -6.68
C ARG A 133 -0.98 28.51 -7.14
N PHE A 134 -0.81 28.40 -8.45
CA PHE A 134 0.10 27.45 -9.08
C PHE A 134 1.28 28.21 -9.68
N HIS A 135 2.50 27.74 -9.40
CA HIS A 135 3.72 28.25 -9.99
C HIS A 135 4.26 27.23 -10.98
N GLU A 136 4.08 27.50 -12.28
CA GLU A 136 4.36 26.57 -13.37
C GLU A 136 5.83 26.15 -13.44
N GLU A 137 6.76 27.11 -13.34
CA GLU A 137 8.20 26.85 -13.47
C GLU A 137 8.75 25.89 -12.41
N THR A 138 8.18 25.94 -11.20
CA THR A 138 8.63 25.12 -10.06
C THR A 138 7.66 23.99 -9.74
N SER A 139 6.57 23.87 -10.51
CA SER A 139 5.49 22.91 -10.24
C SER A 139 5.04 22.92 -8.77
N LEU A 140 4.85 24.11 -8.18
CA LEU A 140 4.41 24.28 -6.79
C LEU A 140 2.95 24.72 -6.73
N ILE A 141 2.18 24.06 -5.86
CA ILE A 141 0.85 24.52 -5.44
C ILE A 141 0.99 25.20 -4.09
N ILE A 142 0.55 26.45 -4.01
CA ILE A 142 0.49 27.26 -2.80
C ILE A 142 -0.98 27.45 -2.45
N LEU A 143 -1.40 26.94 -1.29
CA LEU A 143 -2.76 27.07 -0.79
C LEU A 143 -2.75 27.89 0.49
N ARG A 144 -3.59 28.93 0.55
CA ARG A 144 -3.97 29.60 1.79
C ARG A 144 -5.42 29.28 2.11
N GLY A 145 -5.67 28.62 3.23
CA GLY A 145 -6.99 28.11 3.60
C GLY A 145 -7.08 27.74 5.07
N THR A 146 -8.21 27.19 5.49
CA THR A 146 -8.37 26.59 6.82
C THR A 146 -7.68 25.22 6.87
N SER A 147 -7.55 24.63 8.06
CA SER A 147 -7.01 23.26 8.19
C SER A 147 -7.79 22.25 7.35
N GLY A 148 -9.13 22.37 7.29
CA GLY A 148 -9.96 21.51 6.46
C GLY A 148 -9.65 21.59 4.96
N HIS A 149 -9.28 22.77 4.44
CA HIS A 149 -8.83 22.91 3.05
C HIS A 149 -7.51 22.17 2.81
N ILE A 150 -6.55 22.35 3.72
CA ILE A 150 -5.22 21.72 3.61
C ILE A 150 -5.35 20.20 3.66
N ASP A 151 -6.12 19.67 4.60
CA ASP A 151 -6.34 18.23 4.75
C ASP A 151 -7.01 17.63 3.50
N ALA A 152 -7.98 18.34 2.92
CA ALA A 152 -8.65 17.92 1.69
C ALA A 152 -7.67 17.83 0.51
N VAL A 153 -6.83 18.85 0.32
CA VAL A 153 -5.81 18.84 -0.73
C VAL A 153 -4.79 17.74 -0.49
N GLU A 154 -4.30 17.57 0.75
CA GLU A 154 -3.35 16.51 1.07
C GLU A 154 -3.90 15.11 0.78
N SER A 155 -5.18 14.87 1.12
CA SER A 155 -5.86 13.62 0.83
C SER A 155 -5.90 13.31 -0.67
N ILE A 156 -6.22 14.31 -1.51
CA ILE A 156 -6.22 14.16 -2.97
C ILE A 156 -4.81 13.86 -3.49
N LEU A 157 -3.81 14.64 -3.06
CA LEU A 157 -2.43 14.44 -3.52
C LEU A 157 -1.91 13.05 -3.14
N ARG A 158 -2.25 12.56 -1.94
CA ARG A 158 -1.94 11.20 -1.49
C ARG A 158 -2.64 10.14 -2.33
N GLY A 159 -3.90 10.36 -2.70
CA GLY A 159 -4.66 9.45 -3.57
C GLY A 159 -4.08 9.36 -4.99
N ILE A 160 -3.63 10.49 -5.55
CA ILE A 160 -2.93 10.53 -6.84
C ILE A 160 -1.62 9.73 -6.75
N GLU A 161 -0.84 9.95 -5.70
CA GLU A 161 0.42 9.24 -5.45
C GLU A 161 0.22 7.73 -5.37
N GLN A 162 -0.76 7.26 -4.59
CA GLN A 162 -1.09 5.85 -4.47
C GLN A 162 -1.50 5.24 -5.82
N THR A 163 -2.30 5.97 -6.60
CA THR A 163 -2.74 5.52 -7.92
C THR A 163 -1.56 5.42 -8.90
N GLN A 164 -0.63 6.37 -8.86
CA GLN A 164 0.57 6.33 -9.69
C GLN A 164 1.48 5.18 -9.30
N ASN A 165 1.80 5.03 -8.02
CA ASN A 165 2.62 3.93 -7.51
C ASN A 165 2.02 2.56 -7.86
N ALA A 166 0.69 2.43 -7.81
CA ALA A 166 0.00 1.22 -8.24
C ALA A 166 0.13 0.97 -9.75
N ARG A 167 0.01 2.02 -10.58
CA ARG A 167 0.21 1.93 -12.04
C ARG A 167 1.65 1.55 -12.39
N GLU A 168 2.64 2.20 -11.79
CA GLU A 168 4.06 1.90 -12.02
C GLU A 168 4.42 0.48 -11.60
N ARG A 169 3.95 0.05 -10.42
CA ARG A 169 4.14 -1.33 -9.97
C ARG A 169 3.54 -2.31 -10.97
N LYS A 170 2.31 -2.06 -11.45
CA LYS A 170 1.67 -2.91 -12.46
C LYS A 170 2.47 -2.93 -13.77
N SER A 171 2.86 -1.76 -14.29
CA SER A 171 3.67 -1.64 -15.51
C SER A 171 5.00 -2.38 -15.39
N ARG A 172 5.69 -2.27 -14.25
CA ARG A 172 6.94 -2.98 -14.00
C ARG A 172 6.76 -4.50 -14.00
N ILE A 173 5.73 -5.00 -13.32
CA ILE A 173 5.43 -6.44 -13.30
C ILE A 173 5.06 -6.92 -14.70
N THR A 174 4.23 -6.17 -15.44
CA THR A 174 3.89 -6.51 -16.84
C THR A 174 5.13 -6.59 -17.73
N ALA A 175 6.04 -5.60 -17.65
CA ALA A 175 7.30 -5.62 -18.39
C ALA A 175 8.19 -6.81 -18.00
N GLU A 176 8.26 -7.15 -16.71
CA GLU A 176 9.04 -8.31 -16.24
C GLU A 176 8.46 -9.65 -16.74
N VAL A 177 7.13 -9.76 -16.80
CA VAL A 177 6.43 -10.92 -17.37
C VAL A 177 6.70 -11.06 -18.86
N GLU A 178 6.70 -9.95 -19.61
CA GLU A 178 7.05 -9.95 -21.03
C GLU A 178 8.49 -10.40 -21.27
N LEU A 179 9.45 -9.84 -20.51
CA LEU A 179 10.87 -10.24 -20.60
C LEU A 179 11.07 -11.72 -20.26
N THR A 180 10.37 -12.22 -19.25
CA THR A 180 10.46 -13.64 -18.88
C THR A 180 9.82 -14.54 -19.95
N GLY A 181 8.76 -14.09 -20.62
CA GLY A 181 8.20 -14.79 -21.77
C GLY A 181 9.20 -14.93 -22.92
N LEU A 182 9.99 -13.88 -23.19
CA LEU A 182 11.08 -13.93 -24.18
C LEU A 182 12.19 -14.90 -23.75
N ASP A 183 12.55 -14.94 -22.47
CA ASP A 183 13.51 -15.90 -21.93
C ASP A 183 13.02 -17.34 -22.10
N ILE A 184 11.75 -17.65 -21.82
CA ILE A 184 11.15 -18.97 -22.07
C ILE A 184 11.26 -19.35 -23.55
N ALA A 185 10.92 -18.43 -24.46
CA ALA A 185 11.02 -18.68 -25.90
C ALA A 185 12.47 -18.97 -26.33
N ARG A 186 13.45 -18.27 -25.74
CA ARG A 186 14.88 -18.52 -25.96
C ARG A 186 15.29 -19.90 -25.44
N GLN A 187 14.91 -20.25 -24.22
CA GLN A 187 15.25 -21.55 -23.61
C GLN A 187 14.61 -22.72 -24.37
N SER A 188 13.35 -22.57 -24.81
CA SER A 188 12.66 -23.55 -25.65
C SER A 188 13.37 -23.78 -26.99
N SER A 189 13.86 -22.71 -27.61
CA SER A 189 14.66 -22.79 -28.84
C SER A 189 16.00 -23.51 -28.62
N GLN A 190 16.68 -23.25 -27.50
CA GLN A 190 17.91 -23.93 -27.13
C GLN A 190 17.70 -25.42 -26.85
N LEU A 191 16.62 -25.79 -26.14
CA LEU A 191 16.24 -27.18 -25.93
C LEU A 191 15.96 -27.89 -27.26
N THR A 192 15.25 -27.23 -28.17
CA THR A 192 14.95 -27.79 -29.50
C THR A 192 16.24 -28.06 -30.28
N LEU A 193 17.22 -27.14 -30.22
CA LEU A 193 18.52 -27.35 -30.86
C LEU A 193 19.29 -28.51 -30.22
N ALA A 194 19.38 -28.56 -28.89
CA ALA A 194 20.07 -29.63 -28.17
C ALA A 194 19.47 -31.01 -28.47
N LEU A 195 18.14 -31.11 -28.56
CA LEU A 195 17.44 -32.34 -28.94
C LEU A 195 17.83 -32.81 -30.35
N ARG A 196 17.92 -31.89 -31.31
CA ARG A 196 18.34 -32.20 -32.67
C ARG A 196 19.81 -32.64 -32.73
N GLU A 197 20.69 -31.96 -32.00
CA GLU A 197 22.11 -32.32 -31.93
C GLU A 197 22.30 -33.73 -31.33
N HIS A 198 21.59 -34.04 -30.25
CA HIS A 198 21.57 -35.37 -29.65
C HIS A 198 21.04 -36.42 -30.64
N GLU A 199 19.94 -36.15 -31.35
CA GLU A 199 19.39 -37.08 -32.35
C GLU A 199 20.40 -37.38 -33.47
N VAL A 200 21.07 -36.34 -33.99
CA VAL A 200 22.11 -36.49 -35.01
C VAL A 200 23.30 -37.29 -34.49
N ALA A 201 23.74 -37.04 -33.25
CA ALA A 201 24.83 -37.77 -32.62
C ALA A 201 24.49 -39.26 -32.45
N THR A 202 23.26 -39.57 -32.01
CA THR A 202 22.79 -40.96 -31.85
C THR A 202 22.76 -41.69 -33.19
N LYS A 203 22.25 -41.06 -34.25
CA LYS A 203 22.27 -41.64 -35.61
C LYS A 203 23.69 -41.90 -36.10
N ARG A 204 24.61 -40.96 -35.89
CA ARG A 204 26.03 -41.14 -36.22
C ARG A 204 26.69 -42.27 -35.45
N LEU A 205 26.37 -42.40 -34.16
CA LEU A 205 26.84 -43.51 -33.33
C LEU A 205 26.35 -44.87 -33.88
N GLU A 206 25.08 -44.97 -34.25
CA GLU A 206 24.51 -46.18 -34.85
C GLU A 206 25.19 -46.56 -36.17
N GLU A 207 25.46 -45.57 -37.03
CA GLU A 207 26.20 -45.77 -38.28
C GLU A 207 27.65 -46.21 -38.02
N THR A 208 28.34 -45.55 -37.09
CA THR A 208 29.73 -45.87 -36.71
C THR A 208 29.83 -47.28 -36.14
N ARG A 209 28.84 -47.70 -35.34
CA ARG A 209 28.76 -49.07 -34.79
C ARG A 209 28.66 -50.11 -35.90
N LYS A 210 27.84 -49.88 -36.94
CA LYS A 210 27.74 -50.76 -38.12
C LYS A 210 29.06 -50.82 -38.90
N LEU A 211 29.77 -49.71 -39.03
CA LEU A 211 31.07 -49.66 -39.72
C LEU A 211 32.17 -50.39 -38.92
N MET A 212 32.12 -50.30 -37.59
CA MET A 212 33.02 -51.06 -36.70
C MET A 212 32.79 -52.57 -36.84
N GLU A 213 31.53 -53.02 -36.89
CA GLU A 213 31.19 -54.44 -37.14
C GLU A 213 31.74 -54.96 -38.47
N GLN A 214 31.91 -54.07 -39.45
CA GLN A 214 32.53 -54.36 -40.75
C GLN A 214 34.07 -54.25 -40.74
N GLY A 215 34.67 -53.84 -39.62
CA GLY A 215 36.11 -53.61 -39.49
C GLY A 215 36.63 -52.36 -40.20
N LEU A 216 35.73 -51.43 -40.56
CA LEU A 216 36.09 -50.20 -41.30
C LEU A 216 36.49 -49.04 -40.38
N VAL A 217 36.12 -49.12 -39.11
CA VAL A 217 36.34 -48.07 -38.09
C VAL A 217 36.94 -48.71 -36.84
N SER A 218 37.78 -47.95 -36.13
CA SER A 218 38.43 -48.39 -34.89
C SER A 218 37.50 -48.32 -33.67
N GLU A 219 37.77 -49.12 -32.64
CA GLU A 219 37.04 -49.08 -31.36
C GLU A 219 37.15 -47.71 -30.66
N ASN A 220 38.30 -47.03 -30.77
CA ASN A 220 38.48 -45.69 -30.20
C ASN A 220 37.54 -44.67 -30.84
N GLU A 221 37.31 -44.76 -32.15
CA GLU A 221 36.40 -43.85 -32.85
C GLU A 221 34.93 -44.09 -32.43
N LEU A 222 34.55 -45.35 -32.17
CA LEU A 222 33.24 -45.66 -31.59
C LEU A 222 33.09 -45.03 -30.20
N LEU A 223 34.11 -45.19 -29.34
CA LEU A 223 34.12 -44.62 -27.99
C LEU A 223 33.98 -43.09 -28.01
N ASP A 224 34.67 -42.43 -28.93
CA ASP A 224 34.56 -40.97 -29.13
C ASP A 224 33.11 -40.56 -29.52
N GLN A 225 32.44 -41.33 -30.37
CA GLN A 225 31.03 -41.08 -30.70
C GLN A 225 30.10 -41.33 -29.50
N GLU A 226 30.35 -42.37 -28.70
CA GLU A 226 29.57 -42.63 -27.48
C GLU A 226 29.70 -41.48 -26.47
N LEU A 227 30.93 -40.98 -26.27
CA LEU A 227 31.18 -39.81 -25.44
C LEU A 227 30.45 -38.57 -25.94
N ASN A 228 30.41 -38.35 -27.26
CA ASN A 228 29.66 -37.26 -27.86
C ASN A 228 28.15 -37.38 -27.58
N VAL A 229 27.56 -38.57 -27.76
CA VAL A 229 26.14 -38.81 -27.44
C VAL A 229 25.85 -38.50 -25.97
N HIS A 230 26.68 -38.98 -25.05
CA HIS A 230 26.53 -38.69 -23.63
C HIS A 230 26.64 -37.19 -23.31
N ARG A 231 27.55 -36.47 -23.96
CA ARG A 231 27.69 -35.02 -23.82
C ARG A 231 26.43 -34.28 -24.29
N PHE A 232 25.89 -34.63 -25.46
CA PHE A 232 24.66 -34.01 -25.97
C PHE A 232 23.44 -34.37 -25.11
N ALA A 233 23.36 -35.59 -24.58
CA ALA A 233 22.31 -35.98 -23.65
C ALA A 233 22.34 -35.11 -22.37
N ALA A 234 23.53 -34.87 -21.81
CA ALA A 234 23.70 -33.97 -20.67
C ALA A 234 23.28 -32.53 -20.99
N GLN A 235 23.58 -32.03 -22.20
CA GLN A 235 23.13 -30.71 -22.66
C GLN A 235 21.62 -30.60 -22.80
N VAL A 236 20.95 -31.64 -23.31
CA VAL A 236 19.48 -31.72 -23.37
C VAL A 236 18.88 -31.61 -21.97
N GLU A 237 19.40 -32.38 -21.01
CA GLU A 237 18.90 -32.36 -19.64
C GLU A 237 19.12 -30.99 -18.96
N GLN A 238 20.27 -30.36 -19.20
CA GLN A 238 20.52 -29.00 -18.73
C GLN A 238 19.52 -27.99 -19.32
N ALA A 239 19.31 -28.02 -20.64
CA ALA A 239 18.37 -27.13 -21.32
C ALA A 239 16.92 -27.33 -20.84
N ARG A 240 16.52 -28.57 -20.53
CA ARG A 240 15.22 -28.89 -19.91
C ARG A 240 15.09 -28.25 -18.54
N ALA A 241 16.11 -28.41 -17.70
CA ALA A 241 16.10 -27.85 -16.34
C ALA A 241 16.02 -26.32 -16.36
N ASP A 242 16.73 -25.67 -17.29
CA ASP A 242 16.72 -24.21 -17.41
C ASP A 242 15.39 -23.68 -17.96
N LEU A 243 14.78 -24.37 -18.93
CA LEU A 243 13.42 -24.07 -19.39
C LEU A 243 12.40 -24.20 -18.24
N HIS A 244 12.45 -25.30 -17.50
CA HIS A 244 11.52 -25.54 -16.39
C HIS A 244 11.63 -24.48 -15.28
N LYS A 245 12.85 -24.04 -14.94
CA LYS A 245 13.05 -22.93 -14.00
C LYS A 245 12.44 -21.63 -14.49
N ALA A 246 12.57 -21.34 -15.79
CA ALA A 246 11.98 -20.15 -16.40
C ALA A 246 10.44 -20.19 -16.36
N GLU A 247 9.84 -21.36 -16.64
CA GLU A 247 8.40 -21.59 -16.55
C GLU A 247 7.87 -21.39 -15.12
N ILE A 248 8.55 -21.93 -14.11
CA ILE A 248 8.17 -21.72 -12.69
C ILE A 248 8.19 -20.23 -12.35
N ARG A 249 9.25 -19.50 -12.76
CA ARG A 249 9.35 -18.06 -12.51
C ARG A 249 8.20 -17.30 -13.18
N TYR A 250 7.90 -17.63 -14.43
CA TYR A 250 6.80 -17.03 -15.19
C TYR A 250 5.44 -17.25 -14.53
N GLN A 251 5.14 -18.48 -14.10
CA GLN A 251 3.90 -18.81 -13.40
C GLN A 251 3.77 -17.99 -12.10
N SER A 252 4.84 -17.92 -11.31
CA SER A 252 4.82 -17.13 -10.07
C SER A 252 4.52 -15.64 -10.31
N MET A 253 5.04 -15.06 -11.41
CA MET A 253 4.73 -13.67 -11.76
C MET A 253 3.33 -13.48 -12.33
N GLN A 254 2.79 -14.45 -13.06
CA GLN A 254 1.39 -14.42 -13.49
C GLN A 254 0.44 -14.46 -12.29
N ASP A 255 0.74 -15.27 -11.28
CA ASP A 255 -0.07 -15.34 -10.06
C ASP A 255 -0.04 -13.99 -9.30
N GLN A 256 1.10 -13.30 -9.27
CA GLN A 256 1.21 -11.95 -8.69
C GLN A 256 0.39 -10.90 -9.45
N LEU A 257 0.28 -11.02 -10.79
CA LEU A 257 -0.60 -10.15 -11.58
C LEU A 257 -2.08 -10.43 -11.35
N GLY A 258 -2.43 -11.71 -11.17
CA GLY A 258 -3.81 -12.16 -10.93
C GLY A 258 -4.35 -11.76 -9.56
N ASN A 259 -3.47 -11.55 -8.57
CA ASN A 259 -3.87 -11.21 -7.20
C ASN A 259 -3.14 -9.97 -6.65
N PRO A 260 -3.46 -8.76 -7.15
CA PRO A 260 -2.77 -7.53 -6.74
C PRO A 260 -3.15 -7.05 -5.32
N GLY A 261 -4.06 -7.75 -4.62
CA GLY A 261 -4.70 -7.29 -3.39
C GLY A 261 -4.35 -8.05 -2.10
N ASN A 262 -3.37 -8.96 -2.13
CA ASN A 262 -2.80 -9.60 -0.93
C ASN A 262 -1.43 -9.00 -0.58
#